data_AF-A0A846P5I2-F1
#
_entry.id   AF-A0A846P5I2-F1
#
_cell.length_a   1.000
_cell.length_b   1.000
_cell.length_c   1.000
_cell.angle_alpha   90.00
_cell.angle_beta   90.00
_cell.angle_gamma   90.00
#
_symmetry.space_group_name_H-M   'P 1'
#
loop_
_entity.id
_entity.type
_entity.pdbx_description
1 polymer ?
#
loop_
_entity_poly.entity_id
_entity_poly.type
_entity_poly.pdbx_seq_one_letter_code
_entity_poly.pdbx_strand_id
1 'polypeptide(L)'
;MNQRESSNADSVFLADHERWYAAIGYLFFLCFFSLWKAKDSEFVRFHSRQAFVLFLAECVAFLAIVVIDRTLGRLPFLGLLIVILAQLVAYLAALFLSVTGFVKALFGERWEMPLFGSYAQRVPLI
;
A
#
# COMPACT_ATOMS: atom_id res chain seq x y z
N MET A 1 -17.43 25.25 0.56
CA MET A 1 -16.29 24.81 1.40
C MET A 1 -15.22 24.27 0.49
N ASN A 2 -14.01 24.83 0.56
CA ASN A 2 -12.88 24.41 -0.26
C ASN A 2 -12.45 22.97 0.17
N GLN A 3 -12.04 22.10 -0.76
CA GLN A 3 -11.59 20.74 -0.41
C GLN A 3 -10.43 20.72 0.59
N ARG A 4 -9.61 21.78 0.62
CA ARG A 4 -8.54 21.98 1.61
C ARG A 4 -9.05 22.36 3.00
N GLU A 5 -10.23 23.00 3.09
CA GLU A 5 -10.82 23.36 4.39
C GLU A 5 -11.48 22.17 5.06
N SER A 6 -12.12 21.27 4.30
CA SER A 6 -12.67 20.03 4.86
C SER A 6 -11.58 19.06 5.30
N SER A 7 -10.52 18.86 4.50
CA SER A 7 -9.41 17.97 4.90
C SER A 7 -8.65 18.50 6.13
N ASN A 8 -8.56 19.83 6.29
CA ASN A 8 -7.87 20.46 7.41
C ASN A 8 -8.73 20.51 8.69
N ALA A 9 -10.06 20.55 8.55
CA ALA A 9 -10.95 20.35 9.69
C ALA A 9 -10.92 18.88 10.14
N ASP A 10 -11.00 17.93 9.21
CA ASP A 10 -10.96 16.50 9.51
C ASP A 10 -9.63 16.06 10.13
N SER A 11 -8.50 16.64 9.72
CA SER A 11 -7.18 16.38 10.32
C SER A 11 -7.02 16.94 11.73
N VAL A 12 -7.76 18.01 12.08
CA VAL A 12 -7.77 18.59 13.43
C VAL A 12 -8.59 17.75 14.41
N PHE A 13 -9.55 16.95 13.92
CA PHE A 13 -10.35 16.02 14.74
C PHE A 13 -9.75 14.60 14.82
N LEU A 14 -8.83 14.23 13.91
CA LEU A 14 -8.15 12.93 13.93
C LEU A 14 -7.13 12.84 15.06
N ALA A 15 -7.23 11.79 15.87
CA ALA A 15 -6.28 11.57 16.94
C ALA A 15 -4.93 11.08 16.40
N ASP A 16 -3.81 11.48 17.02
CA ASP A 16 -2.47 11.13 16.55
C ASP A 16 -2.23 9.62 16.42
N HIS A 17 -2.82 8.82 17.32
CA HIS A 17 -2.69 7.36 17.25
C HIS A 17 -3.36 6.76 16.01
N GLU A 18 -4.46 7.35 15.50
CA GLU A 18 -5.12 6.90 14.28
C GLU A 18 -4.23 7.12 13.06
N ARG A 19 -3.55 8.26 13.00
CA ARG A 19 -2.56 8.59 11.96
C ARG A 19 -1.43 7.57 11.93
N TRP A 20 -0.91 7.21 13.10
CA TRP A 20 0.13 6.18 13.23
C TRP A 20 -0.36 4.78 12.88
N TYR A 21 -1.56 4.39 13.33
CA TYR A 21 -2.14 3.09 12.98
C TYR A 21 -2.37 2.94 11.48
N ALA A 22 -2.84 3.99 10.82
CA ALA A 22 -2.98 4.05 9.37
C ALA A 22 -1.62 3.97 8.66
N ALA A 23 -0.63 4.77 9.09
CA ALA A 23 0.68 4.83 8.46
C ALA A 23 1.43 3.50 8.56
N ILE A 24 1.43 2.87 9.74
CA ILE A 24 2.09 1.57 9.97
C ILE A 24 1.55 0.49 9.02
N GLY A 25 0.32 0.60 8.56
CA GLY A 25 -0.24 -0.34 7.59
C GLY A 25 0.59 -0.47 6.32
N TYR A 26 1.23 0.62 5.87
CA TYR A 26 2.02 0.62 4.63
C TYR A 26 3.39 -0.07 4.78
N LEU A 27 3.78 -0.50 5.99
CA LEU A 27 5.00 -1.26 6.24
C LEU A 27 4.77 -2.76 6.02
N PHE A 28 4.70 -3.19 4.76
CA PHE A 28 4.64 -4.60 4.36
C PHE A 28 3.62 -5.43 5.17
N PHE A 29 4.09 -6.36 6.00
CA PHE A 29 3.23 -7.24 6.81
C PHE A 29 2.50 -6.54 7.97
N LEU A 30 2.93 -5.32 8.36
CA LEU A 30 2.26 -4.56 9.42
C LEU A 30 0.87 -4.04 8.99
N CYS A 31 0.48 -4.21 7.73
CA CYS A 31 -0.89 -4.03 7.26
C CYS A 31 -1.91 -4.80 8.11
N PHE A 32 -1.57 -5.99 8.62
CA PHE A 32 -2.46 -6.77 9.50
C PHE A 32 -2.71 -6.09 10.85
N PHE A 33 -1.70 -5.41 11.41
CA PHE A 33 -1.87 -4.63 12.64
C PHE A 33 -2.79 -3.43 12.40
N SER A 34 -2.59 -2.72 11.29
CA SER A 34 -3.47 -1.62 10.87
C SER A 34 -4.91 -2.08 10.67
N LEU A 35 -5.10 -3.22 9.98
CA LEU A 35 -6.41 -3.87 9.78
C LEU A 35 -7.10 -4.24 11.10
N TRP A 36 -6.35 -4.69 12.10
CA TRP A 36 -6.93 -4.97 13.41
C TRP A 36 -7.49 -3.69 14.06
N LYS A 37 -6.78 -2.56 13.91
CA LYS A 37 -7.19 -1.23 14.39
C LYS A 37 -8.24 -0.53 13.53
N ALA A 38 -8.53 -1.04 12.33
CA ALA A 38 -9.52 -0.48 11.41
C ALA A 38 -10.98 -0.52 11.93
N LYS A 39 -11.25 -1.29 12.98
CA LYS A 39 -12.58 -1.37 13.60
C LYS A 39 -12.95 -0.08 14.32
N ASP A 40 -11.94 0.59 14.87
CA ASP A 40 -12.12 1.73 15.76
C ASP A 40 -12.20 3.07 15.00
N SER A 41 -11.80 3.09 13.72
CA SER A 41 -11.67 4.33 12.95
C SER A 41 -11.88 4.12 11.45
N GLU A 42 -12.73 4.97 10.85
CA GLU A 42 -12.95 4.97 9.40
C GLU A 42 -11.69 5.40 8.63
N PHE A 43 -10.89 6.30 9.19
CA PHE A 43 -9.62 6.74 8.60
C PHE A 43 -8.59 5.62 8.58
N VAL A 44 -8.41 4.93 9.73
CA VAL A 44 -7.53 3.75 9.81
C VAL A 44 -8.03 2.69 8.84
N ARG A 45 -9.34 2.46 8.76
CA ARG A 45 -9.96 1.51 7.83
C ARG A 45 -9.64 1.82 6.37
N PHE A 46 -9.75 3.08 5.97
CA PHE A 46 -9.45 3.51 4.61
C PHE A 46 -7.99 3.21 4.21
N HIS A 47 -7.03 3.58 5.05
CA HIS A 47 -5.61 3.31 4.78
C HIS A 47 -5.25 1.83 4.91
N SER A 48 -5.84 1.10 5.88
CA SER A 48 -5.61 -0.33 6.08
C SER A 48 -5.99 -1.17 4.87
N ARG A 49 -7.10 -0.84 4.19
CA ARG A 49 -7.54 -1.55 2.98
C ARG A 49 -6.50 -1.40 1.87
N GLN A 50 -6.01 -0.19 1.66
CA GLN A 50 -5.04 0.11 0.61
C GLN A 50 -3.68 -0.53 0.91
N ALA A 51 -3.23 -0.44 2.16
CA ALA A 51 -2.05 -1.12 2.66
C ALA A 51 -2.13 -2.65 2.43
N PHE A 52 -3.28 -3.26 2.73
CA PHE A 52 -3.50 -4.68 2.50
C PHE A 52 -3.48 -5.06 1.01
N VAL A 53 -4.10 -4.26 0.14
CA VAL A 53 -4.03 -4.48 -1.31
C VAL A 53 -2.60 -4.35 -1.83
N LEU A 54 -1.83 -3.38 -1.34
CA LEU A 54 -0.42 -3.23 -1.70
C LEU A 54 0.39 -4.47 -1.29
N PHE A 55 0.23 -4.94 -0.05
CA PHE A 55 0.88 -6.16 0.44
C PHE A 55 0.53 -7.39 -0.41
N LEU A 56 -0.75 -7.54 -0.79
CA LEU A 56 -1.18 -8.64 -1.66
C LEU A 56 -0.55 -8.53 -3.05
N ALA A 57 -0.49 -7.31 -3.62
CA ALA A 57 0.15 -7.07 -4.91
C ALA A 57 1.65 -7.40 -4.87
N GLU A 58 2.36 -7.06 -3.80
CA GLU A 58 3.76 -7.44 -3.57
C GLU A 58 3.94 -8.96 -3.51
N CYS A 59 3.05 -9.67 -2.81
CA CYS A 59 3.08 -11.13 -2.74
C CYS A 59 2.88 -11.79 -4.12
N VAL A 60 1.92 -11.28 -4.91
CA VAL A 60 1.67 -11.76 -6.28
C VAL A 60 2.84 -11.46 -7.20
N ALA A 61 3.41 -10.25 -7.13
CA ALA A 61 4.59 -9.87 -7.91
C ALA A 61 5.80 -10.74 -7.57
N PHE A 62 6.03 -11.01 -6.28
CA PHE A 62 7.09 -11.90 -5.83
C PHE A 62 6.91 -13.32 -6.40
N LEU A 63 5.70 -13.88 -6.31
CA LEU A 63 5.43 -15.21 -6.87
C LEU A 63 5.64 -15.25 -8.39
N ALA A 64 5.21 -14.21 -9.12
CA ALA A 64 5.42 -14.10 -10.56
C ALA A 64 6.92 -14.06 -10.92
N ILE A 65 7.72 -13.27 -10.19
CA ILE A 65 9.18 -13.20 -10.38
C ILE A 65 9.82 -14.57 -10.15
N VAL A 66 9.44 -15.29 -9.09
CA VAL A 66 9.94 -16.65 -8.81
C VAL A 66 9.63 -17.60 -9.96
N VAL A 67 8.42 -17.56 -10.52
CA VAL A 67 8.03 -18.42 -11.66
C VAL A 67 8.84 -18.08 -12.92
N ILE A 68 9.04 -16.78 -13.21
CA ILE A 68 9.81 -16.30 -14.36
C ILE A 68 11.27 -16.72 -14.24
N ASP A 69 11.88 -16.56 -13.07
CA ASP A 69 13.26 -16.96 -12.81
C ASP A 69 13.47 -18.47 -13.04
N ARG A 70 12.52 -19.30 -12.58
CA ARG A 70 12.57 -20.76 -12.77
C ARG A 70 12.35 -21.23 -14.22
N THR A 71 11.85 -20.37 -15.10
CA THR A 71 11.52 -20.70 -16.50
C THR A 71 12.48 -19.99 -17.46
N LEU A 72 12.33 -18.67 -17.59
CA LEU A 72 13.09 -17.79 -18.50
C LEU A 72 14.50 -17.47 -17.98
N GLY A 73 14.75 -17.56 -16.66
CA GLY A 73 16.07 -17.38 -16.06
C GLY A 73 17.12 -18.39 -16.52
N ARG A 74 16.72 -19.47 -17.22
CA ARG A 74 17.64 -20.43 -17.83
C ARG A 74 18.38 -19.91 -19.07
N LEU A 75 17.92 -18.81 -19.69
CA LEU A 75 18.62 -18.19 -20.81
C LEU A 75 19.80 -17.35 -20.28
N PRO A 76 21.05 -17.64 -20.71
CA PRO A 76 22.22 -16.90 -20.24
C PRO A 76 22.13 -15.41 -20.65
N PHE A 77 22.50 -14.52 -19.72
CA PHE A 77 22.49 -13.06 -19.82
C PHE A 77 21.11 -12.38 -20.04
N LEU A 78 20.32 -12.81 -21.03
CA LEU A 78 19.04 -12.15 -21.33
C LEU A 78 17.97 -12.43 -20.27
N GLY A 79 17.89 -13.68 -19.79
CA GLY A 79 16.98 -14.05 -18.70
C GLY A 79 17.32 -13.29 -17.41
N LEU A 80 18.60 -13.22 -17.08
CA LEU A 80 19.10 -12.47 -15.91
C LEU A 80 18.75 -10.98 -15.98
N LEU A 81 18.99 -10.33 -17.13
CA LEU A 81 18.70 -8.91 -17.29
C LEU A 81 17.20 -8.61 -17.13
N ILE A 82 16.33 -9.43 -17.74
CA ILE A 82 14.88 -9.28 -17.65
C ILE A 82 14.40 -9.43 -16.20
N VAL A 83 14.89 -10.45 -15.48
CA VAL A 83 14.53 -10.68 -14.07
C VAL A 83 14.96 -9.52 -13.19
N ILE A 84 16.20 -9.03 -13.34
CA ILE A 84 16.71 -7.90 -12.55
C ILE A 84 15.87 -6.63 -12.80
N LEU A 85 15.59 -6.31 -14.07
CA LEU A 85 14.81 -5.13 -14.42
C LEU A 85 13.37 -5.22 -13.91
N ALA A 86 12.72 -6.37 -14.07
CA ALA A 86 11.36 -6.60 -13.57
C ALA A 86 11.30 -6.46 -12.05
N GLN A 87 12.28 -7.04 -11.35
CA GLN A 87 12.40 -6.94 -9.91
C GLN A 87 12.60 -5.49 -9.45
N LEU A 88 13.51 -4.76 -10.09
CA LEU A 88 13.79 -3.36 -9.77
C LEU A 88 12.54 -2.49 -9.92
N VAL A 89 11.83 -2.61 -11.04
CA VAL A 89 10.61 -1.83 -11.30
C VAL A 89 9.51 -2.16 -10.29
N ALA A 90 9.29 -3.45 -10.00
CA ALA A 90 8.27 -3.87 -9.05
C ALA A 90 8.54 -3.34 -7.64
N TYR A 91 9.77 -3.51 -7.13
CA TYR A 91 10.13 -3.02 -5.80
C TYR A 91 10.09 -1.50 -5.71
N LEU A 92 10.55 -0.78 -6.73
CA LEU A 92 10.57 0.67 -6.71
C LEU A 92 9.15 1.27 -6.77
N ALA A 93 8.26 0.66 -7.56
CA ALA A 93 6.85 1.04 -7.60
C ALA A 93 6.15 0.77 -6.25
N ALA A 94 6.36 -0.41 -5.68
CA ALA A 94 5.77 -0.76 -4.38
C ALA A 94 6.28 0.14 -3.25
N LEU A 95 7.59 0.42 -3.22
CA LEU A 95 8.20 1.34 -2.27
C LEU A 95 7.64 2.75 -2.42
N PHE A 96 7.51 3.25 -3.64
CA PHE A 96 6.94 4.57 -3.90
C PHE A 96 5.50 4.70 -3.38
N LEU A 97 4.65 3.70 -3.65
CA LEU A 97 3.26 3.67 -3.19
C LEU A 97 3.17 3.53 -1.67
N SER A 98 4.02 2.68 -1.07
CA SER A 98 4.11 2.51 0.38
C SER A 98 4.51 3.82 1.07
N VAL A 99 5.59 4.47 0.62
CA VAL A 99 6.06 5.74 1.20
C VAL A 99 5.02 6.84 1.03
N THR A 100 4.40 6.96 -0.13
CA THR A 100 3.36 7.97 -0.37
C THR A 100 2.16 7.74 0.55
N GLY A 101 1.68 6.50 0.64
CA GLY A 101 0.59 6.13 1.55
C GLY A 101 0.92 6.37 3.01
N PHE A 102 2.13 6.00 3.44
CA PHE A 102 2.65 6.22 4.79
C PHE A 102 2.65 7.71 5.16
N VAL A 103 3.25 8.54 4.29
CA VAL A 103 3.35 9.99 4.50
C VAL A 103 1.95 10.62 4.51
N LYS A 104 1.08 10.27 3.57
CA LYS A 104 -0.30 10.80 3.51
C LYS A 104 -1.12 10.41 4.73
N ALA A 105 -1.00 9.17 5.20
CA ALA A 105 -1.62 8.72 6.44
C ALA A 105 -1.11 9.52 7.65
N LEU A 106 0.20 9.77 7.74
CA LEU A 106 0.76 10.63 8.78
C LEU A 106 0.24 12.06 8.69
N PHE A 107 -0.04 12.62 7.53
CA PHE A 107 -0.64 13.96 7.42
C PHE A 107 -2.16 13.99 7.64
N GLY A 108 -2.80 12.84 7.91
CA GLY A 108 -4.26 12.76 8.05
C GLY A 108 -4.99 12.88 6.72
N GLU A 109 -4.29 12.73 5.60
CA GLU A 109 -4.87 12.86 4.27
C GLU A 109 -5.41 11.51 3.77
N ARG A 110 -6.71 11.45 3.46
CA ARG A 110 -7.32 10.30 2.77
C ARG A 110 -6.87 10.27 1.30
N TRP A 111 -5.68 9.73 1.07
CA TRP A 111 -5.15 9.53 -0.27
C TRP A 111 -5.58 8.19 -0.86
N GLU A 112 -6.21 8.21 -2.03
CA GLU A 112 -6.49 7.01 -2.81
C GLU A 112 -5.30 6.64 -3.69
N MET A 113 -4.79 5.42 -3.50
CA MET A 113 -3.65 4.89 -4.21
C MET A 113 -4.00 4.71 -5.70
N PRO A 114 -3.20 5.29 -6.62
CA PRO A 114 -3.37 5.03 -8.04
C PRO A 114 -3.17 3.54 -8.30
N LEU A 115 -3.90 3.00 -9.29
CA LEU A 115 -3.96 1.57 -9.67
C LEU A 115 -4.88 0.69 -8.81
N PHE A 116 -5.14 1.02 -7.54
CA PHE A 116 -5.86 0.13 -6.62
C PHE A 116 -7.10 0.72 -5.94
N GLY A 117 -7.37 2.03 -6.07
CA GLY A 117 -8.52 2.68 -5.43
C GLY A 117 -9.86 1.96 -5.66
N SER A 118 -10.13 1.53 -6.89
CA SER A 118 -11.37 0.82 -7.25
C SER A 118 -11.47 -0.60 -6.67
N TYR A 119 -10.33 -1.26 -6.39
CA TYR A 119 -10.28 -2.60 -5.81
C TYR A 119 -10.28 -2.56 -4.28
N ALA A 120 -9.60 -1.58 -3.68
CA ALA A 120 -9.57 -1.38 -2.23
C ALA A 120 -10.97 -1.18 -1.65
N GLN A 121 -11.85 -0.45 -2.36
CA GLN A 121 -13.25 -0.23 -1.98
C GLN A 121 -14.11 -1.50 -1.98
N ARG A 122 -13.64 -2.62 -2.53
CA ARG A 122 -14.36 -3.90 -2.56
C ARG A 122 -13.93 -4.89 -1.48
N VAL A 123 -12.87 -4.61 -0.72
CA VAL A 123 -12.43 -5.51 0.38
C VAL A 123 -13.39 -5.35 1.56
N PRO A 124 -14.27 -6.32 1.88
CA PRO A 124 -15.11 -6.22 3.07
C PRO A 124 -14.20 -6.36 4.30
N LEU A 125 -14.17 -5.35 5.14
CA LEU A 125 -13.51 -5.43 6.44
C LEU A 125 -14.54 -5.82 7.50
N ILE A 126 -14.16 -6.76 8.36
CA ILE A 126 -14.94 -7.30 9.49
C ILE A 126 -15.38 -6.19 10.44
#